data_AF-A0A7V4G9N6-F1
#
_entry.id   AF-A0A7V4G9N6-F1
#
_cell.length_a   1.000
_cell.length_b   1.000
_cell.length_c   1.000
_cell.angle_alpha   90.00
_cell.angle_beta   90.00
_cell.angle_gamma   90.00
#
_symmetry.space_group_name_H-M   'P 1'
#
loop_
_entity.id
_entity.type
_entity.pdbx_description
1 polymer ?
#
loop_
_entity_poly.entity_id
_entity_poly.type
_entity_poly.pdbx_seq_one_letter_code
_entity_poly.pdbx_strand_id
1 'polypeptide(L)'
;GRDLAMQVAATSHLGVHLLPAHRQGAGGRHLVVAREKEIYAAQAKESGKPEKIIEKMVTGRLDKFFKEVCLLEQPFVKNPDLTVAQFLKEAGEKAGAEVSVARFVRYQVGA
;
A
#
# COMPACT_ATOMS: atom_id res chain seq x y z
N GLY A 1 11.37 9.53 -12.52
CA GLY A 1 10.92 10.73 -11.79
C GLY A 1 9.52 11.17 -12.19
N ARG A 2 9.34 11.78 -13.38
CA ARG A 2 8.07 12.35 -13.85
C ARG A 2 6.88 11.39 -13.78
N ASP A 3 7.10 10.13 -14.15
CA ASP A 3 6.01 9.15 -14.22
C ASP A 3 5.55 8.66 -12.85
N LEU A 4 6.46 8.61 -11.87
CA LEU A 4 6.12 8.38 -10.47
C LEU A 4 5.35 9.56 -9.87
N ALA A 5 5.71 10.79 -10.23
CA ALA A 5 4.93 11.96 -9.80
C ALA A 5 3.51 11.94 -10.37
N MET A 6 3.33 11.48 -11.61
CA MET A 6 2.02 11.27 -12.22
C MET A 6 1.23 10.18 -11.50
N GLN A 7 1.85 9.05 -11.16
CA GLN A 7 1.24 8.02 -10.31
C GLN A 7 0.72 8.63 -9.00
N VAL A 8 1.58 9.39 -8.31
CA VAL A 8 1.25 10.05 -7.04
C VAL A 8 0.14 11.10 -7.22
N ALA A 9 0.07 11.80 -8.34
CA ALA A 9 -1.04 12.72 -8.57
C ALA A 9 -2.37 11.99 -8.78
N ALA A 10 -2.34 10.88 -9.53
CA ALA A 10 -3.50 10.15 -10.00
C ALA A 10 -4.11 9.21 -8.95
N THR A 11 -3.31 8.65 -8.03
CA THR A 11 -3.80 7.69 -7.03
C THR A 11 -3.73 8.27 -5.62
N SER A 12 -4.73 7.94 -4.81
CA SER A 12 -4.72 8.23 -3.37
C SER A 12 -3.91 7.16 -2.65
N HIS A 13 -2.77 7.53 -2.09
CA HIS A 13 -1.91 6.64 -1.32
C HIS A 13 -1.64 7.24 0.06
N LEU A 14 -1.48 6.38 1.06
CA LEU A 14 -1.15 6.77 2.43
C LEU A 14 0.37 6.73 2.68
N GLY A 15 1.13 6.00 1.85
CA GLY A 15 2.57 5.90 2.02
C GLY A 15 3.28 5.11 0.93
N VAL A 16 4.62 5.16 0.95
CA VAL A 16 5.49 4.42 0.03
C VAL A 16 5.40 2.91 0.30
N HIS A 17 5.54 2.53 1.56
CA HIS A 17 5.40 1.17 2.02
C HIS A 17 4.75 1.16 3.41
N LEU A 18 3.62 0.46 3.53
CA LEU A 18 2.98 0.17 4.82
C LEU A 18 3.41 -1.24 5.19
N LEU A 19 4.34 -1.35 6.14
CA LEU A 19 4.78 -2.65 6.62
C LEU A 19 3.69 -3.26 7.49
N PRO A 20 3.45 -4.58 7.40
CA PRO A 20 2.77 -5.29 8.47
C PRO A 20 3.54 -5.04 9.77
N ALA A 21 2.82 -4.93 10.88
CA ALA A 21 3.24 -4.41 12.19
C ALA A 21 4.56 -4.96 12.80
N HIS A 22 5.24 -5.91 12.17
CA HIS A 22 6.41 -6.61 12.70
C HIS A 22 7.76 -5.90 12.47
N ARG A 23 7.85 -4.87 11.63
CA ARG A 23 9.12 -4.16 11.41
C ARG A 23 9.06 -2.78 12.07
N GLN A 24 9.55 -2.73 13.32
CA GLN A 24 9.65 -1.52 14.14
C GLN A 24 10.43 -0.42 13.40
N GLY A 25 9.73 0.64 13.02
CA GLY A 25 10.30 1.87 12.51
C GLY A 25 9.35 3.00 12.91
N ALA A 26 9.80 3.85 13.84
CA ALA A 26 9.00 4.91 14.46
C ALA A 26 8.36 5.85 13.43
N GLY A 27 7.05 6.02 13.53
CA GLY A 27 6.24 6.95 12.75
C GLY A 27 4.81 6.41 12.60
N GLY A 28 3.79 7.25 12.74
CA GLY A 28 2.35 6.90 12.88
C GLY A 28 1.71 6.01 11.80
N ARG A 29 2.49 5.48 10.85
CA ARG A 29 2.09 4.48 9.84
C ARG A 29 1.60 3.16 10.45
N HIS A 30 2.06 2.77 11.64
CA HIS A 30 1.60 1.54 12.29
C HIS A 30 0.17 1.65 12.85
N LEU A 31 -0.26 2.87 13.23
CA LEU A 31 -1.56 3.09 13.87
C LEU A 31 -2.71 2.88 12.88
N VAL A 32 -2.51 3.29 11.62
CA VAL A 32 -3.50 3.11 10.56
C VAL A 32 -3.74 1.63 10.26
N VAL A 33 -2.67 0.84 10.16
CA VAL A 33 -2.77 -0.61 9.87
C VAL A 33 -3.42 -1.37 11.03
N ALA A 34 -3.08 -1.03 12.27
CA ALA A 34 -3.68 -1.64 13.46
C ALA A 34 -5.18 -1.34 13.55
N ARG A 35 -5.56 -0.07 13.36
CA ARG A 35 -6.96 0.38 13.37
C ARG A 35 -7.78 -0.31 12.28
N GLU A 36 -7.25 -0.44 11.07
CA GLU A 36 -8.00 -1.09 9.98
C GLU A 36 -8.12 -2.59 10.18
N LYS A 37 -7.08 -3.24 10.75
CA LYS A 37 -7.16 -4.64 11.16
C LYS A 37 -8.23 -4.86 12.23
N GLU A 38 -8.34 -3.97 13.21
CA GLU A 38 -9.39 -4.02 14.23
C GLU A 38 -10.80 -3.86 13.64
N ILE A 39 -10.98 -2.91 12.71
CA ILE A 39 -12.26 -2.71 12.00
C ILE A 39 -12.65 -3.98 11.23
N TYR A 40 -11.73 -4.57 10.47
CA TYR A 40 -12.01 -5.79 9.72
C TYR A 40 -12.26 -6.99 10.64
N ALA A 41 -11.55 -7.09 11.76
CA ALA A 41 -11.76 -8.14 12.75
C ALA A 41 -13.13 -8.01 13.43
N ALA A 42 -13.56 -6.79 13.76
CA ALA A 42 -14.89 -6.52 14.30
C ALA A 42 -15.99 -6.94 13.31
N GLN A 43 -15.88 -6.50 12.05
CA GLN A 43 -16.82 -6.88 10.98
C GLN A 43 -16.85 -8.39 10.71
N ALA A 44 -15.70 -9.07 10.82
CA ALA A 44 -15.62 -10.50 10.62
C ALA A 44 -16.22 -11.29 11.80
N LYS A 45 -16.10 -10.79 13.04
CA LYS A 45 -16.74 -11.38 14.22
C LYS A 45 -18.26 -11.31 14.17
N GLU A 46 -18.83 -10.23 13.63
CA GLU A 46 -20.28 -10.09 13.41
C GLU A 46 -20.83 -11.10 12.39
N SER A 47 -19.97 -11.69 11.54
CA SER A 47 -20.40 -12.63 10.50
C SER A 47 -20.70 -14.05 11.00
N GLY A 48 -20.38 -14.38 12.26
CA GLY A 48 -20.68 -15.69 12.87
C GLY A 48 -19.97 -16.90 12.23
N LYS A 49 -18.95 -16.67 11.40
CA LYS A 49 -18.22 -17.72 10.66
C LYS A 49 -17.13 -18.36 11.54
N PRO A 50 -16.66 -19.58 11.20
CA PRO A 50 -15.51 -20.20 11.88
C PRO A 50 -14.27 -19.30 11.85
N GLU A 51 -13.46 -19.32 12.92
CA GLU A 51 -12.27 -18.46 13.08
C GLU A 51 -11.31 -18.52 11.88
N LYS A 52 -11.10 -19.71 11.30
CA LYS A 52 -10.26 -19.88 10.09
C LYS A 52 -10.77 -19.10 8.88
N ILE A 53 -12.08 -18.89 8.76
CA ILE A 53 -12.69 -18.12 7.67
C ILE A 53 -12.60 -16.62 7.98
N ILE A 54 -12.81 -16.24 9.24
CA ILE A 54 -12.66 -14.86 9.72
C ILE A 54 -11.23 -14.37 9.47
N GLU A 55 -10.21 -15.15 9.86
CA GLU A 55 -8.81 -14.78 9.60
C GLU A 55 -8.51 -14.61 8.12
N LYS A 56 -8.98 -15.54 7.27
CA LYS A 56 -8.84 -15.41 5.81
C LYS A 56 -9.53 -14.17 5.27
N MET A 57 -10.70 -13.80 5.79
CA MET A 57 -11.42 -12.59 5.40
C MET A 57 -10.67 -11.31 5.80
N VAL A 58 -10.16 -11.25 7.04
CA VAL A 58 -9.40 -10.10 7.54
C VAL A 58 -8.11 -9.95 6.74
N THR A 59 -7.37 -11.02 6.50
CA THR A 59 -6.15 -11.00 5.69
C THR A 59 -6.43 -10.52 4.27
N GLY A 60 -7.45 -11.06 3.59
CA GLY A 60 -7.79 -10.62 2.24
C GLY A 60 -8.22 -9.15 2.15
N ARG A 61 -8.92 -8.62 3.17
CA ARG A 61 -9.26 -7.19 3.24
C ARG A 61 -8.05 -6.32 3.50
N LEU A 62 -7.13 -6.75 4.36
CA LEU A 62 -5.86 -6.06 4.58
C LEU A 62 -5.00 -6.06 3.31
N ASP A 63 -4.88 -7.18 2.61
CA ASP A 63 -4.17 -7.25 1.32
C ASP A 63 -4.75 -6.27 0.31
N LYS A 64 -6.08 -6.17 0.22
CA LYS A 64 -6.74 -5.19 -0.66
C LYS A 64 -6.42 -3.76 -0.22
N PHE A 65 -6.51 -3.48 1.08
CA PHE A 65 -6.17 -2.17 1.63
C PHE A 65 -4.73 -1.78 1.26
N PHE A 66 -3.76 -2.68 1.45
CA PHE A 66 -2.37 -2.42 1.07
C PHE A 66 -2.24 -2.14 -0.43
N LYS A 67 -2.90 -2.90 -1.31
CA LYS A 67 -2.88 -2.64 -2.76
C LYS A 67 -3.49 -1.29 -3.15
N GLU A 68 -4.47 -0.80 -2.39
CA GLU A 68 -5.11 0.48 -2.66
C GLU A 68 -4.30 1.66 -2.11
N VAL A 69 -3.66 1.54 -0.94
CA VAL A 69 -3.05 2.69 -0.25
C VAL A 69 -1.52 2.70 -0.23
N CYS A 70 -0.86 1.62 -0.65
CA CYS A 70 0.59 1.51 -0.72
C CYS A 70 1.07 1.79 -2.15
N LEU A 71 1.89 2.83 -2.32
CA LEU A 71 2.36 3.25 -3.64
C LEU A 71 3.05 2.12 -4.42
N LEU A 72 3.84 1.27 -3.75
CA LEU A 72 4.61 0.20 -4.38
C LEU A 72 3.77 -0.98 -4.90
N GLU A 73 2.65 -1.27 -4.24
CA GLU A 73 1.75 -2.39 -4.56
C GLU A 73 0.71 -2.02 -5.62
N GLN A 74 0.57 -0.73 -5.92
CA GLN A 74 -0.39 -0.25 -6.90
C GLN A 74 0.01 -0.63 -8.33
N PRO A 75 -0.97 -0.87 -9.21
CA PRO A 75 -0.73 -0.93 -10.65
C PRO A 75 -0.22 0.43 -11.12
N PHE A 76 0.74 0.41 -12.04
CA PHE A 76 1.32 1.62 -12.60
C PHE A 76 0.35 2.24 -13.61
N VAL A 77 0.01 3.52 -13.43
CA VAL A 77 -1.02 4.23 -14.21
C VAL A 77 -0.77 4.21 -15.71
N LYS A 78 0.51 4.19 -16.14
CA LYS A 78 0.86 4.10 -17.56
C LYS A 78 0.90 2.66 -18.09
N ASN A 79 1.12 1.69 -17.23
CA ASN A 79 1.14 0.27 -17.58
C ASN A 79 0.56 -0.55 -16.43
N PRO A 80 -0.76 -0.81 -16.43
CA PRO A 80 -1.44 -1.51 -15.34
C PRO A 80 -0.98 -2.97 -15.16
N ASP A 81 -0.30 -3.55 -16.15
CA ASP A 81 0.25 -4.90 -16.08
C ASP A 81 1.44 -5.00 -15.11
N LEU A 82 2.06 -3.85 -14.78
CA LEU A 82 3.19 -3.75 -13.87
C LEU A 82 2.78 -3.03 -12.59
N THR A 83 3.31 -3.48 -11.46
CA THR A 83 3.25 -2.70 -10.22
C THR A 83 4.31 -1.60 -10.21
N VAL A 84 4.11 -0.56 -9.41
CA VAL A 84 5.12 0.49 -9.23
C VAL A 84 6.44 -0.07 -8.70
N ALA A 85 6.42 -1.10 -7.85
CA ALA A 85 7.61 -1.81 -7.40
C ALA A 85 8.37 -2.49 -8.57
N GLN A 86 7.65 -3.16 -9.46
CA GLN A 86 8.24 -3.80 -10.65
C GLN A 86 8.83 -2.75 -11.60
N PHE A 87 8.09 -1.66 -11.84
CA PHE A 87 8.57 -0.53 -12.65
C PHE A 87 9.86 0.08 -12.09
N LEU A 88 9.94 0.28 -10.76
CA LEU A 88 11.15 0.80 -10.10
C LEU A 88 12.32 -0.17 -10.24
N LYS A 89 12.07 -1.48 -10.11
CA LYS A 89 13.10 -2.51 -10.28
C LYS A 89 13.66 -2.52 -11.70
N GLU A 90 12.79 -2.55 -12.71
CA GLU A 90 13.21 -2.49 -14.12
C GLU A 90 13.99 -1.20 -14.44
N ALA A 91 13.55 -0.07 -13.87
CA ALA A 91 14.26 1.19 -14.02
C ALA A 91 15.64 1.15 -13.38
N GLY A 92 15.77 0.50 -12.21
CA GLY A 92 17.05 0.31 -11.53
C GLY A 92 18.01 -0.61 -12.27
N GLU A 93 17.49 -1.72 -12.82
CA GLU A 93 18.28 -2.64 -13.65
C GLU A 93 18.84 -1.93 -14.90
N LYS A 94 18.02 -1.09 -15.56
CA LYS A 94 18.46 -0.27 -16.71
C LYS A 94 19.49 0.81 -16.32
N ALA A 95 19.37 1.35 -15.11
CA ALA A 95 20.27 2.38 -14.60
C ALA A 95 21.56 1.82 -13.96
N GLY A 96 21.63 0.50 -13.74
CA GLY A 96 22.74 -0.14 -13.02
C GLY A 96 22.82 0.23 -11.54
N ALA A 97 21.73 0.70 -10.95
CA ALA A 97 21.67 1.16 -9.57
C ALA A 97 20.32 0.83 -8.92
N GLU A 98 20.30 0.60 -7.61
CA GLU A 98 19.05 0.43 -6.88
C GLU A 98 18.25 1.74 -6.87
N VAL A 99 17.00 1.69 -7.35
CA VAL A 99 16.10 2.84 -7.38
C VAL A 99 14.96 2.59 -6.41
N SER A 100 14.83 3.47 -5.42
CA SER A 100 13.77 3.44 -4.43
C SER A 100 13.11 4.82 -4.26
N VAL A 101 11.87 4.83 -3.76
CA VAL A 101 11.16 6.07 -3.45
C VAL A 101 11.42 6.42 -1.99
N ALA A 102 12.20 7.48 -1.75
CA ALA A 102 12.48 7.93 -0.39
C ALA A 102 11.23 8.56 0.27
N ARG A 103 10.66 9.58 -0.37
CA ARG A 103 9.50 10.35 0.11
C ARG A 103 8.75 10.96 -1.08
N PHE A 104 7.46 11.19 -0.91
CA PHE A 104 6.64 12.01 -1.82
C PHE A 104 5.73 12.90 -0.99
N VAL A 105 5.22 13.97 -1.60
CA VAL A 105 4.17 14.82 -1.04
C VAL A 105 3.14 15.06 -2.13
N ARG A 106 1.86 14.91 -1.78
CA ARG A 106 0.72 15.17 -2.66
C ARG A 106 -0.13 16.27 -2.05
N TYR A 107 -0.28 17.38 -2.76
CA TYR A 107 -1.20 18.45 -2.39
C TYR A 107 -2.46 18.33 -3.25
N GLN A 108 -3.63 18.43 -2.64
CA GLN A 108 -4.92 18.49 -3.32
C GLN A 108 -5.71 19.66 -2.73
N VAL A 109 -6.16 20.57 -3.59
CA VAL A 109 -6.95 21.73 -3.17
C VAL A 109 -8.40 21.29 -2.95
N GLY A 110 -8.93 21.54 -1.74
CA GLY A 110 -10.35 21.27 -1.41
C GLY A 110 -10.71 19.80 -1.13
N ALA A 111 -9.75 18.98 -0.69
CA ALA A 111 -9.97 17.58 -0.30
C ALA A 111 -10.64 17.43 1.08
#